data_AF-A0A2E0L6Y3-F1
#
_entry.id   AF-A0A2E0L6Y3-F1
#
_cell.length_a   1.000
_cell.length_b   1.000
_cell.length_c   1.000
_cell.angle_alpha   90.00
_cell.angle_beta   90.00
_cell.angle_gamma   90.00
#
_symmetry.space_group_name_H-M   'P 1'
#
loop_
_entity.id
_entity.type
_entity.pdbx_description
1 polymer ?
#
loop_
_entity_poly.entity_id
_entity_poly.type
_entity_poly.pdbx_seq_one_letter_code
_entity_poly.pdbx_strand_id
1 'polypeptide(L)'
;MRWLIGCWLLLMCPASVVPGLARPEIVSFSAELQPCMNEGCATFTWVTRGIGDIRLESGAIDEQGFFHPGGWHMETDLPASGSAGFRPKIDNYAARLCIDSPLAEPVCAVCNPFEPALCLAEPANMREP
;
A
#
# COMPACT_ATOMS: atom_id res chain seq x y z
N MET A 1 2.63 -49.15 -48.98
CA MET A 1 2.70 -49.30 -47.51
C MET A 1 3.05 -47.95 -46.90
N ARG A 2 2.23 -47.52 -45.93
CA ARG A 2 2.44 -46.50 -44.88
C ARG A 2 2.79 -45.06 -45.25
N TRP A 3 1.75 -44.24 -45.12
CA TRP A 3 1.72 -42.79 -44.92
C TRP A 3 2.47 -42.36 -43.65
N LEU A 4 3.15 -41.21 -43.69
CA LEU A 4 3.40 -40.39 -42.49
C LEU A 4 3.05 -38.94 -42.80
N ILE A 5 1.87 -38.57 -42.32
CA ILE A 5 1.33 -37.22 -42.21
C ILE A 5 2.20 -36.48 -41.18
N GLY A 6 2.92 -35.46 -41.62
CA GLY A 6 3.61 -34.51 -40.76
C GLY A 6 2.58 -33.75 -39.94
N CYS A 7 2.40 -34.20 -38.70
CA CYS A 7 1.48 -33.65 -37.73
C CYS A 7 1.88 -32.19 -37.42
N TRP A 8 0.98 -31.28 -37.76
CA TRP A 8 0.96 -29.90 -37.30
C TRP A 8 0.85 -29.90 -35.76
N LEU A 9 1.98 -29.90 -35.05
CA LEU A 9 2.00 -29.38 -33.68
C LEU A 9 2.26 -27.88 -33.76
N LEU A 10 1.18 -27.14 -34.02
CA LEU A 10 1.03 -25.82 -33.44
C LEU A 10 1.17 -26.01 -31.94
N LEU A 11 2.36 -25.71 -31.41
CA LEU A 11 2.59 -25.48 -29.99
C LEU A 11 1.67 -24.32 -29.60
N MET A 12 0.44 -24.67 -29.24
CA MET A 12 -0.39 -23.91 -28.34
C MET A 12 0.45 -23.79 -27.07
N CYS A 13 1.18 -22.69 -26.94
CA CYS A 13 1.65 -22.23 -25.64
C CYS A 13 0.39 -22.11 -24.80
N PRO A 14 0.15 -22.95 -23.78
CA PRO A 14 -0.80 -22.57 -22.76
C PRO A 14 -0.26 -21.24 -22.23
N ALA A 15 -1.07 -20.18 -22.31
CA ALA A 15 -0.80 -18.95 -21.59
C ALA A 15 -0.44 -19.39 -20.17
N SER A 16 0.85 -19.31 -19.85
CA SER A 16 1.32 -19.65 -18.53
C SER A 16 0.75 -18.55 -17.66
N VAL A 17 -0.39 -18.82 -17.04
CA VAL A 17 -0.87 -18.05 -15.91
C VAL A 17 0.26 -18.19 -14.90
N VAL A 18 1.11 -17.17 -14.82
CA VAL A 18 2.22 -17.11 -13.87
C VAL A 18 1.56 -17.23 -12.49
N PRO A 19 1.69 -18.37 -11.80
CA PRO A 19 1.12 -18.51 -10.47
C PRO A 19 2.04 -17.73 -9.54
N GLY A 20 1.73 -16.45 -9.28
CA GLY A 20 2.56 -15.66 -8.39
C GLY A 20 2.37 -14.14 -8.41
N LEU A 21 1.73 -13.56 -9.42
CA LEU A 21 1.40 -12.13 -9.41
C LEU A 21 0.10 -11.91 -8.63
N ALA A 22 0.17 -12.09 -7.31
CA ALA A 22 -0.93 -11.75 -6.43
C ALA A 22 -1.22 -10.24 -6.54
N ARG A 23 -2.51 -9.90 -6.65
CA ARG A 23 -2.99 -8.51 -6.61
C ARG A 23 -2.40 -7.82 -5.37
N PRO A 24 -1.96 -6.55 -5.47
CA PRO A 24 -1.49 -5.81 -4.30
C PRO A 24 -2.57 -5.77 -3.22
N GLU A 25 -2.17 -6.00 -1.98
CA GLU A 25 -3.03 -6.04 -0.81
C GLU A 25 -2.27 -5.47 0.40
N ILE A 26 -2.89 -4.55 1.13
CA ILE A 26 -2.43 -4.13 2.46
C ILE A 26 -3.07 -5.08 3.47
N VAL A 27 -2.26 -5.99 4.02
CA VAL A 27 -2.72 -7.01 4.98
C VAL A 27 -2.96 -6.39 6.34
N SER A 28 -2.06 -5.52 6.77
CA SER A 28 -2.22 -4.71 7.97
C SER A 28 -1.48 -3.39 7.84
N PHE A 29 -2.09 -2.34 8.36
CA PHE A 29 -1.44 -1.05 8.55
C PHE A 29 -1.93 -0.50 9.89
N SER A 30 -1.00 -0.18 10.78
CA SER A 30 -1.31 0.26 12.13
C SER A 30 -0.36 1.36 12.57
N ALA A 31 -0.81 2.14 13.56
CA ALA A 31 -0.02 3.20 14.16
C ALA A 31 -0.09 3.10 15.69
N GLU A 32 1.05 3.34 16.34
CA GLU A 32 1.16 3.38 17.79
C GLU A 32 1.80 4.69 18.23
N LEU A 33 1.15 5.40 19.16
CA LEU A 33 1.76 6.55 19.82
C LEU A 33 2.80 6.07 20.83
N GLN A 34 4.01 6.60 20.71
CA GLN A 34 5.09 6.42 21.65
C GLN A 34 5.38 7.73 22.39
N PRO A 35 5.68 7.65 23.70
CA PRO A 35 6.07 8.82 24.48
C PRO A 35 7.46 9.29 24.02
N CYS A 36 7.47 10.30 23.16
CA CYS A 36 8.67 11.06 22.83
C CYS A 36 8.70 12.33 23.65
N MET A 37 9.89 12.69 24.16
CA MET A 37 10.06 13.61 25.27
C MET A 37 9.32 14.96 25.19
N ASN A 38 8.83 15.44 24.03
CA ASN A 38 8.12 16.73 23.96
C ASN A 38 6.97 16.85 22.94
N GLU A 39 6.77 15.94 21.97
CA GLU A 39 5.83 16.18 20.85
C GLU A 39 4.99 14.96 20.43
N GLY A 40 5.11 13.82 21.15
CA GLY A 40 4.54 12.55 20.70
C GLY A 40 5.28 11.99 19.48
N CYS A 41 5.58 10.70 19.46
CA CYS A 41 5.98 10.02 18.23
C CYS A 41 4.91 9.05 17.82
N ALA A 42 4.77 8.82 16.53
CA ALA A 42 3.96 7.75 15.99
C ALA A 42 4.89 6.73 15.30
N THR A 43 4.77 5.47 15.65
CA THR A 43 5.37 4.37 14.88
C THR A 43 4.30 3.76 14.02
N PHE A 44 4.53 3.71 12.72
CA PHE A 44 3.66 3.03 11.77
C PHE A 44 4.27 1.69 11.43
N THR A 45 3.44 0.66 11.40
CA THR A 45 3.80 -0.72 11.08
C THR A 45 2.92 -1.21 9.95
N TRP A 46 3.51 -1.90 8.98
CA TRP A 46 2.78 -2.42 7.84
C TRP A 46 3.19 -3.84 7.46
N VAL A 47 2.23 -4.53 6.85
CA VAL A 47 2.41 -5.79 6.13
C VAL A 47 1.59 -5.70 4.85
N THR A 48 2.24 -5.93 3.71
CA THR A 48 1.63 -5.96 2.39
C THR A 48 1.90 -7.31 1.72
N ARG A 49 1.14 -7.57 0.66
CA ARG A 49 1.27 -8.74 -0.20
C ARG A 49 1.06 -8.32 -1.65
N GLY A 50 1.67 -9.05 -2.58
CA GLY A 50 1.57 -8.80 -4.01
C GLY A 50 2.77 -8.02 -4.53
N ILE A 51 2.68 -7.56 -5.78
CA ILE A 51 3.75 -6.82 -6.45
C ILE A 51 3.32 -5.38 -6.68
N GLY A 52 4.19 -4.46 -6.26
CA GLY A 52 4.07 -3.03 -6.47
C GLY A 52 5.12 -2.28 -5.66
N ASP A 53 5.30 -1.02 -6.00
CA ASP A 53 6.16 -0.11 -5.25
C ASP A 53 5.37 0.38 -4.03
N ILE A 54 5.98 0.25 -2.85
CA ILE A 54 5.32 0.60 -1.59
C ILE A 54 5.79 1.99 -1.18
N ARG A 55 4.84 2.85 -0.90
CA ARG A 55 5.07 4.24 -0.52
C ARG A 55 4.36 4.58 0.77
N LEU A 56 5.03 5.31 1.65
CA LEU A 56 4.48 5.83 2.89
C LEU A 56 4.59 7.36 2.87
N GLU A 57 3.46 8.02 3.04
CA GLU A 57 3.35 9.48 3.02
C GLU A 57 2.82 9.99 4.35
N SER A 58 3.34 11.10 4.84
CA SER A 58 2.74 11.84 5.95
C SER A 58 1.84 12.96 5.46
N GLY A 59 0.78 13.25 6.21
CA GLY A 59 -0.14 14.32 5.90
C GLY A 59 -1.07 14.64 7.07
N ALA A 60 -2.24 15.12 6.72
CA ALA A 60 -3.31 15.44 7.64
C ALA A 60 -4.61 14.79 7.18
N ILE A 61 -5.49 14.43 8.12
CA ILE A 61 -6.86 14.07 7.81
C ILE A 61 -7.76 15.26 8.15
N ASP A 62 -8.70 15.58 7.26
CA ASP A 62 -9.72 16.60 7.53
C ASP A 62 -10.91 16.05 8.34
N GLU A 63 -11.85 16.93 8.69
CA GLU A 63 -13.04 16.54 9.46
C GLU A 63 -13.96 15.56 8.70
N GLN A 64 -13.81 15.46 7.38
CA GLN A 64 -14.58 14.56 6.52
C GLN A 64 -13.88 13.21 6.33
N GLY A 65 -12.68 13.02 6.89
CA GLY A 65 -11.91 11.79 6.80
C GLY A 65 -11.03 11.69 5.55
N PHE A 66 -10.87 12.77 4.76
CA PHE A 66 -9.99 12.76 3.60
C PHE A 66 -8.54 13.00 4.00
N PHE A 67 -7.64 12.25 3.38
CA PHE A 67 -6.21 12.42 3.57
C PHE A 67 -5.65 13.47 2.63
N HIS A 68 -5.11 14.54 3.22
CA HIS A 68 -4.39 15.60 2.54
C HIS A 68 -2.88 15.35 2.68
N PRO A 69 -2.18 14.92 1.61
CA PRO A 69 -0.74 14.72 1.67
C PRO A 69 -0.05 16.06 1.96
N GLY A 70 0.71 16.11 3.05
CA GLY A 70 1.35 17.34 3.52
C GLY A 70 2.82 17.49 3.15
N GLY A 71 3.41 16.49 2.48
CA GLY A 71 4.80 16.50 2.00
C GLY A 71 5.88 16.50 3.10
N TRP A 72 5.51 16.31 4.38
CA TRP A 72 6.47 16.38 5.49
C TRP A 72 7.48 15.23 5.47
N HIS A 73 7.04 14.05 5.04
CA HIS A 73 7.85 12.87 4.80
C HIS A 73 7.18 11.99 3.73
N MET A 74 7.98 11.52 2.77
CA MET A 74 7.59 10.52 1.80
C MET A 74 8.75 9.53 1.65
N GLU A 75 8.46 8.26 1.89
CA GLU A 75 9.38 7.15 1.66
C GLU A 75 8.79 6.26 0.57
N THR A 76 9.62 5.89 -0.41
CA THR A 76 9.26 5.00 -1.53
C THR A 76 10.08 3.72 -1.46
N ASP A 77 9.69 2.74 -2.28
CA ASP A 77 10.42 1.49 -2.46
C ASP A 77 10.58 0.72 -1.13
N LEU A 78 9.57 0.84 -0.26
CA LEU A 78 9.57 0.22 1.05
C LEU A 78 9.46 -1.32 0.95
N PRO A 79 10.02 -2.07 1.91
CA PRO A 79 9.82 -3.51 1.96
C PRO A 79 8.35 -3.85 2.22
N ALA A 80 7.97 -5.08 1.83
CA ALA A 80 6.61 -5.61 2.03
C ALA A 80 6.16 -5.61 3.50
N SER A 81 7.09 -5.71 4.44
CA SER A 81 6.81 -5.46 5.86
C SER A 81 7.87 -4.54 6.45
N GLY A 82 7.43 -3.65 7.33
CA GLY A 82 8.32 -2.66 7.90
C GLY A 82 7.67 -1.83 8.99
N SER A 83 8.49 -0.94 9.53
CA SER A 83 8.08 0.05 10.51
C SER A 83 8.84 1.36 10.32
N ALA A 84 8.16 2.49 10.43
CA ALA A 84 8.76 3.81 10.36
C ALA A 84 8.22 4.72 11.47
N GLY A 85 9.12 5.48 12.08
CA GLY A 85 8.80 6.43 13.13
C GLY A 85 8.68 7.84 12.57
N PHE A 86 7.58 8.52 12.90
CA PHE A 86 7.35 9.91 12.54
C PHE A 86 7.04 10.74 13.79
N ARG A 87 7.33 12.03 13.71
CA ARG A 87 6.94 13.00 14.73
C ARG A 87 5.70 13.75 14.26
N PRO A 88 4.49 13.35 14.71
CA PRO A 88 3.29 14.14 14.46
C PRO A 88 3.49 15.56 15.01
N LYS A 89 3.25 16.57 14.17
CA LYS A 89 3.36 17.99 14.55
C LYS A 89 2.01 18.66 14.78
N ILE A 90 0.92 17.94 14.53
CA ILE A 90 -0.46 18.43 14.50
C ILE A 90 -1.39 17.31 14.98
N ASP A 91 -2.52 17.70 15.60
CA ASP A 91 -3.47 16.75 16.20
C ASP A 91 -4.21 15.91 15.16
N ASN A 92 -4.30 16.39 13.92
CA ASN A 92 -4.90 15.68 12.79
C ASN A 92 -3.87 14.99 11.89
N TYR A 93 -2.67 14.73 12.42
CA TYR A 93 -1.61 14.06 11.68
C TYR A 93 -2.06 12.66 11.26
N ALA A 94 -1.68 12.25 10.05
CA ALA A 94 -1.90 10.91 9.55
C ALA A 94 -0.76 10.46 8.65
N ALA A 95 -0.68 9.14 8.43
CA ALA A 95 0.12 8.58 7.37
C ALA A 95 -0.72 7.74 6.41
N ARG A 96 -0.37 7.77 5.13
CA ARG A 96 -0.96 6.98 4.05
C ARG A 96 0.07 5.99 3.52
N LEU A 97 -0.25 4.71 3.56
CA LEU A 97 0.51 3.65 2.91
C LEU A 97 -0.17 3.31 1.59
N CYS A 98 0.56 3.36 0.48
CA CYS A 98 0.07 2.96 -0.85
C CYS A 98 0.95 1.87 -1.46
N ILE A 99 0.32 0.99 -2.23
CA ILE A 99 0.98 0.01 -3.10
C ILE A 99 0.62 0.36 -4.54
N ASP A 100 1.58 0.89 -5.29
CA ASP A 100 1.44 1.22 -6.70
C ASP A 100 1.84 0.00 -7.54
N SER A 101 0.89 -0.64 -8.20
CA SER A 101 1.14 -1.85 -8.99
C SER A 101 1.01 -1.58 -10.48
N PRO A 102 1.93 -2.07 -11.34
CA PRO A 102 1.75 -1.97 -12.79
C PRO A 102 0.61 -2.85 -13.32
N LEU A 103 0.00 -3.69 -12.47
CA LEU A 103 -1.00 -4.69 -12.85
C LEU A 103 -2.40 -4.41 -12.32
N ALA A 104 -2.57 -3.42 -11.45
CA ALA A 104 -3.84 -3.10 -10.82
C ALA A 104 -3.86 -1.63 -10.36
N GLU A 105 -5.06 -1.11 -10.11
CA GLU A 105 -5.20 0.20 -9.45
C GLU A 105 -4.46 0.21 -8.10
N PRO A 106 -3.88 1.37 -7.72
CA PRO A 106 -3.23 1.54 -6.43
C PRO A 106 -4.14 1.17 -5.26
N VAL A 107 -3.57 0.52 -4.25
CA VAL A 107 -4.26 0.21 -3.00
C VAL A 107 -3.64 1.06 -1.90
N CYS A 108 -4.45 1.89 -1.25
CA CYS A 108 -3.99 2.77 -0.18
C CYS A 108 -4.76 2.53 1.13
N ALA A 109 -4.09 2.78 2.25
CA ALA A 109 -4.68 2.80 3.57
C ALA A 109 -4.13 4.00 4.35
N VAL A 110 -4.96 4.60 5.18
CA VAL A 110 -4.61 5.78 5.98
C VAL A 110 -4.76 5.44 7.45
N CYS A 111 -3.81 5.87 8.27
CA CYS A 111 -3.82 5.70 9.71
C CYS A 111 -3.60 7.04 10.41
N ASN A 112 -4.46 7.36 11.37
CA ASN A 112 -4.23 8.41 12.37
C ASN A 112 -3.69 7.76 13.66
N PRO A 113 -2.49 8.12 14.15
CA PRO A 113 -1.95 7.55 15.38
C PRO A 113 -2.71 7.96 16.64
N PHE A 114 -3.41 9.10 16.64
CA PHE A 114 -4.23 9.55 17.77
C PHE A 114 -5.58 8.83 17.84
N GLU A 115 -5.99 8.21 16.73
CA GLU A 115 -7.21 7.41 16.62
C GLU A 115 -6.88 6.09 15.92
N PRO A 116 -6.12 5.18 16.57
CA PRO A 116 -5.59 3.96 15.94
C PRO A 116 -6.68 3.00 15.46
N ALA A 117 -7.93 3.19 15.89
CA ALA A 117 -9.11 2.48 15.37
C ALA A 117 -9.49 2.90 13.94
N LEU A 118 -8.94 4.00 13.40
CA LEU A 118 -9.24 4.55 12.08
C LEU A 118 -8.18 4.24 11.02
N CYS A 119 -7.45 3.13 11.16
CA CYS A 119 -6.64 2.59 10.07
C CYS A 119 -7.55 2.02 8.99
N LEU A 120 -8.03 2.88 8.09
CA LEU A 120 -9.02 2.55 7.08
C LEU A 120 -8.34 2.40 5.72
N ALA A 121 -8.75 1.37 4.97
CA ALA A 121 -8.45 1.30 3.55
C ALA A 121 -9.13 2.49 2.86
N GLU A 122 -8.37 3.26 2.09
CA GLU A 122 -8.98 4.31 1.28
C GLU A 122 -9.84 3.64 0.19
N PRO A 123 -11.13 3.99 0.09
CA PRO A 123 -11.91 3.57 -1.07
C PRO A 123 -11.24 4.14 -2.34
N ALA A 124 -10.98 3.27 -3.31
CA ALA A 124 -10.27 3.55 -4.56
C ALA A 124 -10.84 4.73 -5.39
N ASN A 125 -12.00 5.28 -5.02
CA ASN A 125 -12.70 6.38 -5.68
C ASN A 125 -12.64 7.72 -4.92
N MET A 126 -11.83 7.86 -3.87
CA MET A 126 -11.60 9.16 -3.19
C MET A 126 -10.31 9.85 -3.64
N ARG A 127 -9.91 9.68 -4.91
CA ARG A 127 -9.14 10.74 -5.57
C ARG A 127 -10.06 11.95 -5.64
N GLU A 128 -9.66 13.06 -5.01
CA GLU A 128 -10.37 14.33 -5.12
C GLU A 128 -10.68 14.66 -6.60
N PRO A 129 -11.81 15.32 -6.89
CA PRO A 129 -12.14 15.80 -8.23
C PRO A 129 -11.13 16.81 -8.79
#